data_AF-A0A5P6NZE5-F1
#
_entry.id   AF-A0A5P6NZE5-F1
#
_cell.length_a   1.000
_cell.length_b   1.000
_cell.length_c   1.000
_cell.angle_alpha   90.00
_cell.angle_beta   90.00
_cell.angle_gamma   90.00
#
_symmetry.space_group_name_H-M   'P 1'
#
loop_
_entity.id
_entity.type
_entity.pdbx_description
1 polymer ?
#
loop_
_entity_poly.entity_id
_entity_poly.type
_entity_poly.pdbx_seq_one_letter_code
_entity_poly.pdbx_strand_id
1 'polypeptide(L)'
;MSGGIVKTRVGPRIYLLRFKTQYELTSTFLRVQEHYESPEFHGRVFSLEQYMDWYAARHGNFTYYQDWSGFNVPSTAFAPFYAGAFDPLTRKEKRLLGLFARLRGRFYVIGVYQGRGSTLTHELAHALFFTDADYRSKVREAMRPYDTRTLGRQLARAGYAQHVIEDETQAYLIAPSGKLGLASKALMPLRRKLRALFHEHATKLSVPAG
;
A
#
# COMPACT_ATOMS: atom_id res chain seq x y z
N MET A 1 20.92 -19.82 -3.69
CA MET A 1 19.56 -20.08 -4.22
C MET A 1 18.71 -18.84 -3.97
N SER A 2 18.47 -18.01 -4.99
CA SER A 2 17.70 -16.76 -4.83
C SER A 2 16.23 -17.08 -4.57
N GLY A 3 15.67 -16.62 -3.44
CA GLY A 3 14.25 -16.69 -3.15
C GLY A 3 13.45 -16.04 -4.28
N GLY A 4 12.52 -16.78 -4.86
CA GLY A 4 11.69 -16.29 -5.97
C GLY A 4 10.58 -15.37 -5.48
N ILE A 5 10.33 -14.27 -6.19
CA ILE A 5 9.11 -13.48 -6.04
C ILE A 5 8.01 -14.20 -6.81
N VAL A 6 6.96 -14.66 -6.13
CA VAL A 6 5.79 -15.24 -6.79
C VAL A 6 4.82 -14.12 -7.10
N LYS A 7 4.61 -13.84 -8.39
CA LYS A 7 3.66 -12.84 -8.87
C LYS A 7 2.35 -13.51 -9.27
N THR A 8 1.25 -13.12 -8.63
CA THR A 8 -0.11 -13.55 -8.97
C THR A 8 -0.97 -12.34 -9.33
N ARG A 9 -1.74 -12.43 -10.41
CA ARG A 9 -2.77 -11.44 -10.71
C ARG A 9 -4.02 -11.80 -9.91
N VAL A 10 -4.44 -10.93 -9.00
CA VAL A 10 -5.59 -11.18 -8.11
C VAL A 10 -6.84 -10.39 -8.50
N GLY A 11 -6.76 -9.60 -9.56
CA GLY A 11 -7.90 -8.86 -10.10
C GLY A 11 -7.53 -8.02 -11.32
N PRO A 12 -8.47 -7.25 -11.88
CA PRO A 12 -8.20 -6.31 -12.97
C PRO A 12 -7.10 -5.32 -12.60
N ARG A 13 -5.88 -5.60 -13.07
CA ARG A 13 -4.69 -4.76 -12.85
C ARG A 13 -4.23 -4.67 -11.39
N ILE A 14 -4.58 -5.66 -10.57
CA ILE A 14 -4.10 -5.80 -9.19
C ILE A 14 -3.21 -7.05 -9.13
N TYR A 15 -2.00 -6.88 -8.60
CA TYR A 15 -0.98 -7.93 -8.54
C TYR A 15 -0.51 -8.14 -7.10
N LEU A 16 -0.53 -9.38 -6.67
CA LEU A 16 0.04 -9.83 -5.40
C LEU A 16 1.43 -10.39 -5.64
N LEU A 17 2.43 -9.86 -4.94
CA LEU A 17 3.79 -10.39 -4.88
C LEU A 17 4.00 -11.07 -3.54
N ARG A 18 4.28 -12.37 -3.56
CA ARG A 18 4.63 -13.14 -2.36
C ARG A 18 6.13 -13.35 -2.30
N PHE A 19 6.71 -12.99 -1.17
CA PHE A 19 8.12 -13.12 -0.85
C PHE A 19 8.33 -14.22 0.19
N LYS A 20 9.51 -14.84 0.22
CA LYS A 20 9.82 -15.88 1.20
C LYS A 20 10.06 -15.31 2.58
N THR A 21 10.73 -14.16 2.66
CA THR A 21 11.10 -13.54 3.94
C THR A 21 10.68 -12.07 4.00
N GLN A 22 10.47 -11.56 5.22
CA GLN A 22 10.21 -10.15 5.46
C GLN A 22 11.34 -9.27 4.91
N TYR A 23 12.59 -9.67 5.11
CA TYR A 23 13.77 -8.97 4.58
C TYR A 23 13.72 -8.82 3.06
N GLU A 24 13.37 -9.88 2.32
CA GLU A 24 13.28 -9.80 0.86
C GLU A 24 12.16 -8.85 0.42
N LEU A 25 11.01 -8.87 1.11
CA LEU A 25 9.90 -7.95 0.86
C LEU A 25 10.32 -6.50 1.10
N THR A 26 10.73 -6.18 2.33
CA THR A 26 11.01 -4.82 2.79
C THR A 26 12.19 -4.20 2.04
N SER A 27 13.27 -4.95 1.83
CA SER A 27 14.42 -4.46 1.05
C SER A 27 14.15 -4.33 -0.45
N THR A 28 13.09 -4.94 -0.97
CA THR A 28 12.66 -4.76 -2.37
C THR A 28 11.81 -3.51 -2.55
N PHE A 29 10.97 -3.17 -1.58
CA PHE A 29 10.02 -2.07 -1.70
C PHE A 29 10.47 -0.73 -1.11
N LEU A 30 11.46 -0.71 -0.21
CA LEU A 30 11.86 0.47 0.57
C LEU A 30 11.80 1.79 -0.22
N ARG A 31 12.65 1.99 -1.23
CA ARG A 31 12.70 3.32 -1.89
C ARG A 31 11.41 3.64 -2.64
N VAL A 32 10.73 2.64 -3.20
CA VAL A 32 9.45 2.86 -3.90
C VAL A 32 8.37 3.29 -2.91
N GLN A 33 8.27 2.61 -1.76
CA GLN A 33 7.32 2.93 -0.70
C GLN A 33 7.60 4.32 -0.11
N GLU A 34 8.85 4.59 0.22
CA GLU A 34 9.23 5.84 0.90
C GLU A 34 9.16 7.04 -0.04
N HIS A 35 9.44 6.87 -1.32
CA HIS A 35 9.14 7.90 -2.33
C HIS A 35 7.64 8.19 -2.42
N TYR A 36 6.80 7.19 -2.22
CA TYR A 36 5.35 7.33 -2.34
C TYR A 36 4.71 7.90 -1.06
N GLU A 37 5.04 7.40 0.12
CA GLU A 37 4.28 7.70 1.35
C GLU A 37 5.07 8.41 2.45
N SER A 38 6.40 8.38 2.41
CA SER A 38 7.20 8.90 3.52
C SER A 38 6.95 10.39 3.72
N PRO A 39 6.60 10.86 4.93
CA PRO A 39 6.47 12.30 5.17
C PRO A 39 7.73 13.09 4.82
N GLU A 40 8.91 12.48 4.94
CA GLU A 40 10.20 13.10 4.65
C GLU A 40 10.63 12.94 3.18
N PHE A 41 10.38 11.77 2.59
CA PHE A 41 10.87 11.41 1.25
C PHE A 41 9.81 11.45 0.14
N HIS A 42 8.56 11.82 0.45
CA HIS A 42 7.48 11.88 -0.52
C HIS A 42 7.85 12.75 -1.73
N GLY A 43 7.77 12.17 -2.92
CA GLY A 43 8.06 12.85 -4.19
C GLY A 43 9.55 13.13 -4.43
N ARG A 44 10.44 12.79 -3.50
CA ARG A 44 11.89 13.04 -3.60
C ARG A 44 12.61 11.87 -4.24
N VAL A 45 13.70 12.17 -4.94
CA VAL A 45 14.65 11.18 -5.44
C VAL A 45 15.81 11.10 -4.45
N PHE A 46 16.19 9.89 -4.05
CA PHE A 46 17.21 9.65 -3.03
C PHE A 46 17.93 8.31 -3.23
N SER A 47 19.15 8.23 -2.73
CA SER A 47 19.93 6.98 -2.68
C SER A 47 19.49 6.11 -1.50
N LEU A 48 19.77 4.81 -1.58
CA LEU A 48 19.50 3.90 -0.46
C LEU A 48 20.29 4.32 0.79
N GLU A 49 21.55 4.73 0.62
CA GLU A 49 22.41 5.21 1.71
C GLU A 49 21.85 6.46 2.38
N GLN A 50 21.39 7.45 1.61
CA GLN A 50 20.75 8.65 2.15
C GLN A 50 19.54 8.32 3.04
N TYR A 51 18.72 7.35 2.63
CA TYR A 51 17.61 6.90 3.45
C TYR A 51 18.08 6.15 4.70
N MET A 52 19.06 5.25 4.55
CA MET A 52 19.60 4.47 5.67
C MET A 52 20.23 5.37 6.74
N ASP A 53 20.98 6.40 6.34
CA ASP A 53 21.60 7.38 7.22
C ASP A 53 20.55 8.21 7.95
N TRP A 54 19.55 8.72 7.23
CA TRP A 54 18.43 9.45 7.83
C TRP A 54 17.68 8.57 8.84
N TYR A 55 17.36 7.33 8.46
CA TYR A 55 16.62 6.40 9.30
C TYR A 55 17.42 6.09 10.57
N ALA A 56 18.71 5.76 10.45
CA ALA A 56 19.57 5.45 11.59
C ALA A 56 19.75 6.68 12.51
N ALA A 57 19.90 7.88 11.96
CA ALA A 57 19.95 9.11 12.75
C ALA A 57 18.64 9.36 13.52
N ARG A 58 17.49 9.00 12.93
CA ARG A 58 16.16 9.20 13.51
C ARG A 58 15.78 8.14 14.56
N HIS A 59 16.22 6.90 14.38
CA HIS A 59 15.78 5.71 15.12
C HIS A 59 16.90 5.01 15.91
N GLY A 60 18.13 5.50 15.82
CA GLY A 60 19.32 4.97 16.51
C GLY A 60 20.05 3.88 15.74
N ASN A 61 19.34 3.01 15.00
CA ASN A 61 19.89 1.95 14.16
C ASN A 61 19.01 1.76 12.92
N PHE A 62 19.53 1.10 11.87
CA PHE A 62 18.73 0.75 10.70
C PHE A 62 17.99 -0.59 10.89
N THR A 63 16.68 -0.53 11.16
CA THR A 63 15.81 -1.70 11.37
C THR A 63 14.68 -1.83 10.35
N TYR A 64 14.59 -0.91 9.37
CA TYR A 64 13.50 -0.83 8.39
C TYR A 64 13.06 -2.18 7.80
N TYR A 65 14.01 -3.07 7.54
CA TYR A 65 13.71 -4.37 6.95
C TYR A 65 12.86 -5.31 7.81
N GLN A 66 12.59 -4.92 9.06
CA GLN A 66 11.79 -5.65 10.04
C GLN A 66 10.55 -4.87 10.48
N ASP A 67 10.42 -3.60 10.11
CA ASP A 67 9.34 -2.72 10.60
C ASP A 67 8.01 -2.99 9.91
N TRP A 68 8.04 -3.31 8.62
CA TRP A 68 6.86 -3.42 7.77
C TRP A 68 6.52 -4.86 7.45
N SER A 69 5.22 -5.18 7.49
CA SER A 69 4.71 -6.53 7.21
C SER A 69 4.04 -6.69 5.85
N GLY A 70 3.79 -5.58 5.15
CA GLY A 70 3.14 -5.53 3.86
C GLY A 70 3.39 -4.19 3.16
N PHE A 71 3.18 -4.16 1.85
CA PHE A 71 3.35 -2.96 1.04
C PHE A 71 2.20 -2.83 0.04
N ASN A 72 1.69 -1.62 -0.12
CA ASN A 72 0.60 -1.30 -1.03
C ASN A 72 1.03 -0.16 -1.95
N VAL A 73 1.39 -0.49 -3.18
CA VAL A 73 2.08 0.45 -4.05
C VAL A 73 1.29 0.67 -5.33
N PRO A 74 0.79 1.90 -5.58
CA PRO A 74 0.20 2.22 -6.86
C PRO A 74 1.26 2.33 -7.96
N SER A 75 0.86 2.07 -9.21
CA SER A 75 1.76 2.16 -10.36
C SER A 75 2.46 3.51 -10.51
N THR A 76 1.87 4.59 -9.98
CA THR A 76 2.43 5.95 -10.02
C THR A 76 3.73 6.07 -9.21
N ALA A 77 3.89 5.29 -8.13
CA ALA A 77 5.12 5.28 -7.33
C ALA A 77 6.35 4.77 -8.10
N PHE A 78 6.13 3.93 -9.12
CA PHE A 78 7.20 3.39 -9.94
C PHE A 78 7.63 4.33 -11.07
N ALA A 79 6.88 5.40 -11.35
CA ALA A 79 7.12 6.25 -12.51
C ALA A 79 8.54 6.86 -12.55
N PRO A 80 9.08 7.41 -11.44
CA PRO A 80 10.45 7.96 -11.45
C PRO A 80 11.52 6.89 -11.62
N PHE A 81 11.27 5.66 -11.16
CA PHE A 81 12.19 4.54 -11.34
C PHE A 81 12.29 4.12 -12.81
N TYR A 82 11.16 4.06 -13.53
CA TYR A 82 11.16 3.79 -14.97
C TYR A 82 11.73 4.96 -15.78
N ALA A 83 11.62 6.19 -15.29
CA ALA A 83 12.22 7.37 -15.91
C ALA A 83 13.74 7.48 -15.68
N GLY A 84 14.34 6.58 -14.89
CA GLY A 84 15.78 6.59 -14.61
C GLY A 84 16.20 7.61 -13.54
N ALA A 85 15.26 8.20 -12.81
CA ALA A 85 15.59 9.19 -11.77
C ALA A 85 16.30 8.54 -10.56
N PHE A 86 15.94 7.30 -10.23
CA PHE A 86 16.61 6.54 -9.18
C PHE A 86 17.80 5.76 -9.76
N ASP A 87 19.00 6.29 -9.58
CA ASP A 87 20.25 5.69 -10.06
C ASP A 87 21.34 5.72 -8.97
N PRO A 88 22.06 4.60 -8.70
CA PRO A 88 21.82 3.27 -9.26
C PRO A 88 20.55 2.61 -8.68
N LEU A 89 19.90 1.80 -9.53
CA LEU A 89 18.93 0.81 -9.06
C LEU A 89 19.65 -0.39 -8.45
N THR A 90 19.19 -0.84 -7.29
CA THR A 90 19.61 -2.10 -6.67
C THR A 90 19.17 -3.29 -7.53
N ARG A 91 19.81 -4.46 -7.31
CA ARG A 91 19.41 -5.70 -7.98
C ARG A 91 17.94 -6.10 -7.69
N LYS A 92 17.44 -5.76 -6.50
CA LYS A 92 16.06 -6.05 -6.09
C LYS A 92 15.06 -5.15 -6.81
N GLU A 93 15.35 -3.86 -6.92
CA GLU A 93 14.50 -2.91 -7.65
C GLU A 93 14.47 -3.21 -9.14
N LYS A 94 15.63 -3.51 -9.76
CA LYS A 94 15.67 -3.95 -11.17
C LYS A 94 14.75 -5.15 -11.41
N ARG A 95 14.78 -6.13 -10.50
CA ARG A 95 13.91 -7.31 -10.56
C ARG A 95 12.43 -6.92 -10.40
N LEU A 96 12.11 -6.07 -9.42
CA LEU A 96 10.75 -5.59 -9.17
C LEU A 96 10.17 -4.86 -10.39
N LEU A 97 10.90 -3.90 -10.95
CA LEU A 97 10.51 -3.15 -12.15
C LEU A 97 10.34 -4.08 -13.35
N GLY A 98 11.24 -5.06 -13.51
CA GLY A 98 11.15 -6.08 -14.57
C GLY A 98 9.85 -6.87 -14.55
N LEU A 99 9.24 -7.10 -13.39
CA LEU A 99 7.94 -7.79 -13.28
C LEU A 99 6.78 -7.01 -13.92
N PHE A 100 6.91 -5.70 -14.08
CA PHE A 100 5.81 -4.83 -14.54
C PHE A 100 6.18 -3.95 -15.75
N ALA A 101 7.40 -4.02 -16.28
CA ALA A 101 7.91 -3.19 -17.38
C ALA A 101 7.03 -3.19 -18.65
N ARG A 102 6.30 -4.29 -18.90
CA ARG A 102 5.40 -4.43 -20.05
C ARG A 102 3.96 -3.98 -19.79
N LEU A 103 3.62 -3.66 -18.54
CA LEU A 103 2.29 -3.14 -18.23
C LEU A 103 2.15 -1.70 -18.70
N ARG A 104 0.92 -1.34 -19.08
CA ARG A 104 0.56 0.02 -19.52
C ARG A 104 -0.65 0.49 -18.71
N GLY A 105 -0.68 1.77 -18.37
CA GLY A 105 -1.72 2.38 -17.54
C GLY A 105 -1.66 1.99 -16.07
N ARG A 106 -2.69 2.37 -15.31
CA ARG A 106 -2.76 2.19 -13.85
C ARG A 106 -2.77 0.72 -13.44
N PHE A 107 -1.97 0.34 -12.45
CA PHE A 107 -2.02 -0.97 -11.79
C PHE A 107 -1.67 -0.82 -10.31
N TYR A 108 -1.96 -1.86 -9.52
CA TYR A 108 -1.64 -1.89 -8.09
C TYR A 108 -0.80 -3.10 -7.74
N VAL A 109 0.15 -2.92 -6.83
CA VAL A 109 1.04 -3.97 -6.35
C VAL A 109 0.87 -4.12 -4.85
N ILE A 110 0.52 -5.32 -4.41
CA ILE A 110 0.45 -5.71 -3.00
C ILE A 110 1.65 -6.62 -2.75
N GLY A 111 2.52 -6.25 -1.81
CA GLY A 111 3.65 -7.06 -1.38
C GLY A 111 3.38 -7.70 -0.03
N VAL A 112 3.52 -9.03 0.06
CA VAL A 112 3.41 -9.80 1.31
C VAL A 112 4.53 -10.83 1.42
N TYR A 113 4.81 -11.33 2.62
CA TYR A 113 5.76 -12.43 2.83
C TYR A 113 5.11 -13.60 3.56
N GLN A 114 5.80 -14.74 3.66
CA GLN A 114 5.35 -15.89 4.45
C GLN A 114 5.38 -15.54 5.95
N GLY A 115 4.23 -15.24 6.53
CA GLY A 115 4.10 -14.79 7.92
C GLY A 115 3.17 -13.57 8.03
N ARG A 116 2.56 -13.38 9.22
CA ARG A 116 1.51 -12.39 9.50
C ARG A 116 1.73 -11.02 8.81
N GLY A 117 0.71 -10.56 8.10
CA GLY A 117 0.54 -9.19 7.63
C GLY A 117 -0.84 -8.65 7.99
N SER A 118 -1.11 -7.41 7.62
CA SER A 118 -2.44 -6.80 7.58
C SER A 118 -3.49 -7.74 6.97
N THR A 119 -4.76 -7.58 7.34
CA THR A 119 -5.82 -8.38 6.72
C THR A 119 -5.85 -8.08 5.23
N LEU A 120 -5.77 -9.11 4.39
CA LEU A 120 -5.81 -8.95 2.93
C LEU A 120 -6.99 -8.08 2.45
N THR A 121 -8.12 -8.11 3.16
CA THR A 121 -9.27 -7.23 2.90
C THR A 121 -8.89 -5.74 2.88
N HIS A 122 -8.05 -5.29 3.80
CA HIS A 122 -7.55 -3.91 3.89
C HIS A 122 -6.73 -3.56 2.63
N GLU A 123 -5.81 -4.45 2.26
CA GLU A 123 -4.93 -4.26 1.09
C GLU A 123 -5.70 -4.27 -0.24
N LEU A 124 -6.71 -5.13 -0.33
CA LEU A 124 -7.60 -5.16 -1.49
C LEU A 124 -8.49 -3.93 -1.56
N ALA A 125 -8.86 -3.32 -0.43
CA ALA A 125 -9.64 -2.07 -0.43
C ALA A 125 -8.85 -0.94 -1.06
N HIS A 126 -7.57 -0.77 -0.70
CA HIS A 126 -6.66 0.18 -1.35
C HIS A 126 -6.53 -0.09 -2.86
N ALA A 127 -6.30 -1.37 -3.21
CA ALA A 127 -6.12 -1.76 -4.60
C ALA A 127 -7.34 -1.45 -5.48
N LEU A 128 -8.56 -1.74 -4.98
CA LEU A 128 -9.80 -1.38 -5.65
C LEU A 128 -9.97 0.13 -5.73
N PHE A 129 -9.70 0.88 -4.65
CA PHE A 129 -9.78 2.34 -4.64
C PHE A 129 -8.89 2.98 -5.69
N PHE A 130 -7.70 2.42 -5.94
CA PHE A 130 -6.79 2.91 -6.97
C PHE A 130 -7.20 2.50 -8.41
N THR A 131 -7.60 1.24 -8.62
CA THR A 131 -7.74 0.64 -9.96
C THR A 131 -9.15 0.64 -10.51
N ASP A 132 -10.19 0.56 -9.66
CA ASP A 132 -11.60 0.52 -10.07
C ASP A 132 -12.20 1.93 -9.88
N ALA A 133 -12.40 2.65 -10.99
CA ALA A 133 -12.91 4.01 -10.96
C ALA A 133 -14.37 4.09 -10.47
N ASP A 134 -15.18 3.08 -10.75
CA ASP A 134 -16.57 2.99 -10.28
C ASP A 134 -16.60 2.78 -8.77
N TYR A 135 -15.78 1.85 -8.26
CA TYR A 135 -15.61 1.64 -6.81
C TYR A 135 -15.19 2.94 -6.11
N ARG A 136 -14.14 3.60 -6.60
CA ARG A 136 -13.65 4.87 -6.03
C ARG A 136 -14.73 5.94 -6.02
N SER A 137 -15.50 6.06 -7.10
CA SER A 137 -16.59 7.04 -7.19
C SER A 137 -17.68 6.76 -6.14
N LYS A 138 -18.16 5.51 -6.07
CA LYS A 138 -19.20 5.08 -5.12
C LYS A 138 -18.75 5.24 -3.67
N VAL A 139 -17.48 4.93 -3.36
CA VAL A 139 -16.90 5.12 -2.01
C VAL A 139 -16.88 6.60 -1.64
N ARG A 140 -16.40 7.48 -2.53
CA ARG A 140 -16.38 8.94 -2.28
C ARG A 140 -17.78 9.50 -2.05
N GLU A 141 -18.73 9.10 -2.87
CA GLU A 141 -20.13 9.48 -2.73
C GLU A 141 -20.71 8.99 -1.39
N ALA A 142 -20.42 7.75 -1.01
CA ALA A 142 -20.85 7.18 0.25
C ALA A 142 -20.26 7.90 1.47
N MET A 143 -19.01 8.37 1.39
CA MET A 143 -18.32 9.08 2.48
C MET A 143 -18.78 10.54 2.63
N ARG A 144 -19.20 11.19 1.54
CA ARG A 144 -19.55 12.63 1.50
C ARG A 144 -20.49 13.13 2.63
N PRO A 145 -21.56 12.42 3.05
CA PRO A 145 -22.46 12.91 4.09
C PRO A 145 -21.97 12.64 5.52
N TYR A 146 -20.82 11.99 5.72
CA TYR A 146 -20.31 11.62 7.03
C TYR A 146 -19.08 12.45 7.43
N ASP A 147 -19.00 12.83 8.71
CA ASP A 147 -17.78 13.46 9.25
C ASP A 147 -16.72 12.41 9.59
N THR A 148 -15.79 12.21 8.66
CA THR A 148 -14.64 11.30 8.84
C THR A 148 -13.39 12.01 9.38
N ARG A 149 -13.45 13.32 9.67
CA ARG A 149 -12.26 14.12 10.03
C ARG A 149 -11.57 13.63 11.30
N THR A 150 -12.33 13.12 12.27
CA THR A 150 -11.74 12.57 13.50
C THR A 150 -10.89 11.33 13.21
N LEU A 151 -11.38 10.42 12.36
CA LEU A 151 -10.60 9.26 11.93
C LEU A 151 -9.38 9.70 11.10
N GLY A 152 -9.56 10.63 10.15
CA GLY A 152 -8.46 11.17 9.35
C GLY A 152 -7.36 11.81 10.21
N ARG A 153 -7.71 12.55 11.28
CA ARG A 153 -6.74 13.08 12.25
C ARG A 153 -6.03 11.99 13.04
N GLN A 154 -6.70 10.91 13.39
CA GLN A 154 -6.07 9.77 14.08
C GLN A 154 -5.04 9.09 13.17
N LEU A 155 -5.38 8.89 11.89
CA LEU A 155 -4.47 8.33 10.90
C LEU A 155 -3.26 9.25 10.67
N ALA A 156 -3.48 10.55 10.50
CA ALA A 156 -2.37 11.50 10.38
C ALA A 156 -1.43 11.49 11.62
N ARG A 157 -2.00 11.38 12.83
CA ARG A 157 -1.22 11.24 14.08
C ARG A 157 -0.47 9.91 14.18
N ALA A 158 -0.95 8.87 13.50
CA ALA A 158 -0.28 7.58 13.39
C ALA A 158 0.88 7.59 12.36
N GLY A 159 1.08 8.68 11.63
CA GLY A 159 2.21 8.87 10.72
C GLY A 159 1.86 8.79 9.23
N TYR A 160 0.60 8.54 8.88
CA TYR A 160 0.16 8.50 7.48
C TYR A 160 0.24 9.87 6.82
N ALA A 161 0.76 9.92 5.59
CA ALA A 161 0.84 11.16 4.82
C ALA A 161 -0.54 11.70 4.44
N GLN A 162 -0.68 13.03 4.40
CA GLN A 162 -1.98 13.69 4.16
C GLN A 162 -2.67 13.23 2.87
N HIS A 163 -1.90 12.98 1.81
CA HIS A 163 -2.44 12.60 0.51
C HIS A 163 -3.02 11.17 0.47
N VAL A 164 -2.68 10.29 1.43
CA VAL A 164 -3.24 8.94 1.52
C VAL A 164 -4.41 8.83 2.51
N ILE A 165 -4.68 9.87 3.32
CA ILE A 165 -5.69 9.81 4.39
C ILE A 165 -7.08 9.42 3.89
N GLU A 166 -7.49 9.86 2.69
CA GLU A 166 -8.78 9.44 2.11
C GLU A 166 -8.84 7.93 1.89
N ASP A 167 -7.78 7.36 1.31
CA ASP A 167 -7.68 5.94 1.00
C ASP A 167 -7.55 5.08 2.26
N GLU A 168 -6.72 5.53 3.22
CA GLU A 168 -6.63 4.91 4.55
C GLU A 168 -7.98 4.92 5.27
N THR A 169 -8.70 6.04 5.20
CA THR A 169 -10.01 6.17 5.85
C THR A 169 -11.00 5.14 5.33
N GLN A 170 -11.09 4.94 4.01
CA GLN A 170 -12.00 3.93 3.45
C GLN A 170 -11.55 2.50 3.82
N ALA A 171 -10.26 2.21 3.74
CA ALA A 171 -9.71 0.90 4.07
C ALA A 171 -9.95 0.52 5.54
N TYR A 172 -9.69 1.42 6.49
CA TYR A 172 -9.95 1.22 7.92
C TYR A 172 -11.45 1.10 8.24
N LEU A 173 -12.31 1.84 7.54
CA LEU A 173 -13.75 1.70 7.69
C LEU A 173 -14.29 0.37 7.15
N ILE A 174 -13.59 -0.31 6.25
CA ILE A 174 -13.93 -1.65 5.74
C ILE A 174 -13.33 -2.72 6.66
N ALA A 175 -12.03 -2.66 6.89
CA ALA A 175 -11.23 -3.63 7.63
C ALA A 175 -10.41 -2.93 8.73
N PRO A 176 -10.95 -2.78 9.95
CA PRO A 176 -10.26 -2.18 11.08
C PRO A 176 -9.09 -3.03 11.54
N SER A 177 -8.06 -2.39 12.10
CA SER A 177 -6.93 -3.09 12.69
C SER A 177 -6.43 -2.35 13.95
N GLY A 178 -6.39 -3.07 15.07
CA GLY A 178 -5.96 -2.49 16.35
C GLY A 178 -6.90 -1.38 16.85
N LYS A 179 -6.33 -0.35 17.49
CA LYS A 179 -7.07 0.84 17.97
C LYS A 179 -7.51 1.76 16.82
N LEU A 180 -6.83 1.66 15.67
CA LEU A 180 -7.15 2.40 14.45
C LEU A 180 -8.29 1.68 13.72
N GLY A 181 -9.38 2.39 13.44
CA GLY A 181 -10.57 1.78 12.83
C GLY A 181 -11.65 1.31 13.81
N LEU A 182 -11.52 1.59 15.11
CA LEU A 182 -12.69 1.68 15.99
C LEU A 182 -13.56 2.84 15.51
N ALA A 183 -14.46 2.54 14.58
CA ALA A 183 -15.42 3.50 14.06
C ALA A 183 -16.30 3.98 15.21
N SER A 184 -16.50 5.30 15.31
CA SER A 184 -17.52 5.84 16.23
C SER A 184 -18.88 5.24 15.86
N LYS A 185 -19.81 5.17 16.84
CA LYS A 185 -21.19 4.72 16.58
C LYS A 185 -21.82 5.48 15.39
N ALA A 186 -21.47 6.75 15.21
CA ALA A 186 -21.92 7.59 14.11
C ALA A 186 -21.45 7.12 12.71
N LEU A 187 -20.29 6.45 12.62
CA LEU A 187 -19.74 5.93 11.35
C LEU A 187 -20.17 4.49 11.05
N MET A 188 -20.92 3.83 11.94
CA MET A 188 -21.39 2.45 11.72
C MET A 188 -22.28 2.27 10.49
N PRO A 189 -23.20 3.19 10.12
CA PRO A 189 -23.92 3.12 8.87
C PRO A 189 -23.00 3.19 7.65
N LEU A 190 -22.04 4.13 7.64
CA LEU A 190 -21.04 4.27 6.58
C LEU A 190 -20.22 3.00 6.44
N ARG A 191 -19.72 2.44 7.55
CA ARG A 191 -18.98 1.19 7.58
C ARG A 191 -19.73 0.04 6.91
N ARG A 192 -21.04 -0.12 7.17
CA ARG A 192 -21.86 -1.14 6.50
C ARG A 192 -21.94 -0.88 5.00
N LYS A 193 -22.15 0.37 4.58
CA LYS A 193 -22.22 0.77 3.17
C LYS A 193 -20.90 0.49 2.44
N LEU A 194 -19.76 0.88 3.02
CA LEU A 194 -18.45 0.65 2.41
C LEU A 194 -18.09 -0.84 2.33
N ARG A 195 -18.44 -1.64 3.35
CA ARG A 195 -18.25 -3.10 3.28
C ARG A 195 -19.10 -3.74 2.18
N ALA A 196 -20.35 -3.31 1.99
CA ALA A 196 -21.19 -3.82 0.91
C ALA A 196 -20.60 -3.48 -0.47
N LEU A 197 -20.18 -2.22 -0.67
CA LEU A 197 -19.49 -1.80 -1.90
C LEU A 197 -18.20 -2.58 -2.14
N PHE A 198 -17.40 -2.79 -1.09
CA PHE A 198 -16.20 -3.62 -1.17
C PHE A 198 -16.54 -5.04 -1.63
N HIS A 199 -17.54 -5.69 -1.02
CA HIS A 199 -17.93 -7.05 -1.39
C HIS A 199 -18.46 -7.15 -2.83
N GLU A 200 -19.27 -6.17 -3.27
CA GLU A 200 -19.75 -6.08 -4.66
C GLU A 200 -18.58 -6.08 -5.65
N HIS A 201 -17.59 -5.22 -5.44
CA HIS A 201 -16.45 -5.09 -6.34
C HIS A 201 -15.39 -6.18 -6.15
N ALA A 202 -15.28 -6.74 -4.95
CA ALA A 202 -14.36 -7.84 -4.64
C ALA A 202 -14.74 -9.15 -5.35
N THR A 203 -15.97 -9.29 -5.87
CA THR A 203 -16.35 -10.42 -6.73
C THR A 203 -15.49 -10.51 -8.00
N LYS A 204 -14.89 -9.41 -8.44
CA LYS A 204 -13.96 -9.34 -9.58
C LYS A 204 -12.55 -9.84 -9.22
N LEU A 205 -12.29 -10.14 -7.95
CA LEU A 205 -10.99 -10.53 -7.43
C LEU A 205 -10.90 -12.05 -7.32
N SER A 206 -9.71 -12.58 -7.57
CA SER A 206 -9.36 -13.99 -7.41
C SER A 206 -8.16 -14.09 -6.50
N VAL A 207 -8.43 -14.21 -5.21
CA VAL A 207 -7.39 -14.35 -4.20
C VAL A 207 -7.02 -15.83 -4.06
N PRO A 208 -5.75 -16.22 -4.20
CA PRO A 208 -5.31 -17.57 -3.87
C PRO A 208 -5.56 -17.86 -2.39
N ALA A 209 -6.11 -19.04 -2.08
CA ALA A 209 -6.14 -19.55 -0.72
C ALA A 209 -4.73 -19.46 -0.11
N GLY A 210 -4.65 -18.90 1.10
CA GLY A 210 -3.40 -18.61 1.80
C GLY A 210 -2.62 -19.85 2.19
#